data_AF-M1YHZ1-F1
#
_entry.id   AF-M1YHZ1-F1
#
_cell.length_a   1.000
_cell.length_b   1.000
_cell.length_c   1.000
_cell.angle_alpha   90.00
_cell.angle_beta   90.00
_cell.angle_gamma   90.00
#
_symmetry.space_group_name_H-M   'P 1'
#
loop_
_entity.id
_entity.type
_entity.pdbx_description
1 polymer ?
#
loop_
_entity_poly.entity_id
_entity_poly.type
_entity_poly.pdbx_seq_one_letter_code
_entity_poly.pdbx_strand_id
1 'polypeptide(L)'
;MIRMRSYKRAVLAMVMAGLVGAGASGSGVAGESIEIPEAMVLVPGGPFVMGVDREPQPPKPNMSAAQKLRYRVSREAFHDEGPAHQVILDPYYFDKYEVSNRQYADFLKATGHPAPAYWDDHKRNQPDQPVSGVNWHDADAFCRWSNKRLPTEAEWENAARGPEGLKYPWGNKLDATKANFGRKKEFTANVGDYPGGKSPYGAYNMAGNVFEWVSDWYDPHYYKSKDNMMNPEGPVEGVMLGSTGTYVDRLTTGKKKVIRGGSWYAPAESTTTTHRFWNDPMNNSYGVGLGFRCARTVESEGVMQARTFYMEALIQMGAEKYGKAMHSIGRAIKMDPQNEEYRTLEGMIKKQVN
;
A
#
# COMPACT_ATOMS: atom_id res chain seq x y z
N MET A 1 -32.30 -31.55 -23.53
CA MET A 1 -31.94 -32.89 -23.02
C MET A 1 -30.42 -32.88 -22.91
N ILE A 2 -29.79 -32.97 -21.74
CA ILE A 2 -29.80 -34.11 -20.81
C ILE A 2 -29.70 -33.58 -19.37
N ARG A 3 -30.61 -34.08 -18.53
CA ARG A 3 -30.70 -33.90 -17.09
C ARG A 3 -30.14 -35.17 -16.43
N MET A 4 -29.45 -34.99 -15.31
CA MET A 4 -29.42 -35.87 -14.12
C MET A 4 -28.96 -37.34 -14.25
N ARG A 5 -28.02 -37.72 -13.37
CA ARG A 5 -28.13 -38.78 -12.33
C ARG A 5 -26.78 -38.87 -11.59
N SER A 6 -26.69 -38.43 -10.33
CA SER A 6 -26.96 -39.18 -9.09
C SER A 6 -26.12 -40.45 -8.94
N TYR A 7 -25.18 -40.46 -7.97
CA TYR A 7 -24.97 -41.63 -7.11
C TYR A 7 -24.57 -41.19 -5.70
N LYS A 8 -25.28 -41.77 -4.73
CA LYS A 8 -25.18 -41.62 -3.28
C LYS A 8 -24.54 -42.90 -2.71
N ARG A 9 -23.87 -42.73 -1.56
CA ARG A 9 -23.59 -43.67 -0.45
C ARG A 9 -22.29 -44.48 -0.46
N ALA A 10 -21.49 -44.25 0.59
CA ALA A 10 -21.10 -45.28 1.55
C ALA A 10 -21.21 -44.71 2.97
N VAL A 11 -21.63 -45.55 3.90
CA VAL A 11 -22.06 -45.31 5.28
C VAL A 11 -21.10 -46.06 6.20
N LEU A 12 -20.70 -45.49 7.35
CA LEU A 12 -20.68 -46.27 8.59
C LEU A 12 -20.79 -45.34 9.82
N ALA A 13 -21.73 -45.71 10.69
CA ALA A 13 -22.01 -45.09 11.97
C ALA A 13 -21.64 -46.06 13.11
N MET A 14 -21.26 -45.53 14.27
CA MET A 14 -21.47 -46.18 15.57
C MET A 14 -22.17 -45.20 16.51
N VAL A 15 -22.97 -45.77 17.42
CA VAL A 15 -24.22 -45.24 17.99
C VAL A 15 -24.15 -45.28 19.52
N MET A 16 -24.53 -44.16 20.17
CA MET A 16 -25.27 -43.97 21.45
C MET A 16 -24.64 -44.48 22.77
N ALA A 17 -24.89 -43.96 23.97
CA ALA A 17 -25.75 -42.93 24.60
C ALA A 17 -25.00 -42.55 25.92
N GLY A 18 -25.21 -41.47 26.68
CA GLY A 18 -26.27 -40.50 26.88
C GLY A 18 -26.27 -40.18 28.38
N LEU A 19 -26.22 -38.90 28.79
CA LEU A 19 -26.67 -38.45 30.11
C LEU A 19 -26.85 -36.92 30.08
N VAL A 20 -28.05 -36.52 30.50
CA VAL A 20 -28.50 -35.14 30.68
C VAL A 20 -27.84 -34.55 31.92
N GLY A 21 -27.33 -33.33 31.81
CA GLY A 21 -26.86 -32.51 32.92
C GLY A 21 -27.05 -31.03 32.58
N ALA A 22 -27.86 -30.35 33.38
CA ALA A 22 -28.29 -28.98 33.20
C ALA A 22 -27.17 -27.95 33.42
N GLY A 23 -27.27 -26.82 32.70
CA GLY A 23 -26.89 -25.49 33.17
C GLY A 23 -25.41 -25.18 33.30
N ALA A 24 -24.89 -24.35 32.39
CA ALA A 24 -24.15 -23.14 32.76
C ALA A 24 -23.87 -22.30 31.51
N SER A 25 -24.37 -21.06 31.58
CA SER A 25 -23.80 -19.83 31.02
C SER A 25 -23.18 -19.90 29.62
N GLY A 26 -23.87 -19.26 28.67
CA GLY A 26 -23.25 -18.76 27.47
C GLY A 26 -22.06 -17.88 27.81
N SER A 27 -20.87 -18.35 27.45
CA SER A 27 -19.71 -17.49 27.26
C SER A 27 -19.95 -16.72 25.97
N GLY A 28 -20.53 -15.53 26.10
CA GLY A 28 -20.41 -14.52 25.06
C GLY A 28 -18.93 -14.33 24.79
N VAL A 29 -18.51 -14.58 23.55
CA VAL A 29 -17.23 -14.10 23.05
C VAL A 29 -17.33 -12.57 23.13
N ALA A 30 -16.81 -12.01 24.22
CA ALA A 30 -16.57 -10.59 24.33
C ALA A 30 -15.61 -10.26 23.19
N GLY A 31 -16.09 -9.51 22.20
CA GLY A 31 -15.24 -9.05 21.11
C GLY A 31 -14.12 -8.21 21.71
N GLU A 32 -12.88 -8.70 21.61
CA GLU A 32 -11.71 -7.87 21.86
C GLU A 32 -11.80 -6.66 20.92
N SER A 33 -11.91 -5.46 21.51
CA SER A 33 -11.82 -4.22 20.77
C SER A 33 -10.44 -4.15 20.12
N ILE A 34 -10.42 -4.00 18.80
CA ILE A 34 -9.20 -3.88 18.00
C ILE A 34 -8.49 -2.60 18.42
N GLU A 35 -7.40 -2.70 19.19
CA GLU A 35 -6.59 -1.55 19.55
C GLU A 35 -5.62 -1.25 18.40
N ILE A 36 -5.97 -0.28 17.56
CA ILE A 36 -5.09 0.20 16.49
C ILE A 36 -3.95 0.98 17.16
N PRO A 37 -2.66 0.67 16.90
CA PRO A 37 -1.56 1.45 17.43
C PRO A 37 -1.71 2.92 17.05
N GLU A 38 -1.56 3.84 18.02
CA GLU A 38 -1.88 5.27 17.89
C GLU A 38 -1.27 5.97 16.65
N ALA A 39 -0.13 5.48 16.15
CA ALA A 39 0.60 6.04 15.00
C ALA A 39 0.38 5.29 13.67
N MET A 40 -0.52 4.31 13.62
CA MET A 40 -0.81 3.50 12.43
C MET A 40 -2.28 3.60 12.03
N VAL A 41 -2.56 3.26 10.79
CA VAL A 41 -3.91 3.06 10.26
C VAL A 41 -4.09 1.58 9.96
N LEU A 42 -5.29 1.04 10.22
CA LEU A 42 -5.65 -0.29 9.72
C LEU A 42 -6.07 -0.15 8.27
N VAL A 43 -5.35 -0.81 7.36
CA VAL A 43 -5.79 -0.96 5.98
C VAL A 43 -6.54 -2.29 5.88
N PRO A 44 -7.86 -2.27 5.61
CA PRO A 44 -8.62 -3.48 5.44
C PRO A 44 -8.04 -4.27 4.28
N GLY A 45 -7.82 -5.57 4.50
CA GLY A 45 -7.45 -6.42 3.39
C GLY A 45 -8.63 -6.58 2.43
N GLY A 46 -8.36 -6.83 1.16
CA GLY A 46 -9.38 -7.04 0.16
C GLY A 46 -8.78 -7.17 -1.23
N PRO A 47 -9.61 -7.47 -2.24
CA PRO A 47 -9.24 -7.26 -3.62
C PRO A 47 -9.16 -5.75 -3.89
N PHE A 48 -8.11 -5.32 -4.58
CA PHE A 48 -8.03 -3.97 -5.15
C PHE A 48 -7.40 -4.04 -6.55
N VAL A 49 -7.65 -3.00 -7.35
CA VAL A 49 -7.04 -2.86 -8.67
C VAL A 49 -5.69 -2.19 -8.51
N MET A 50 -4.62 -2.96 -8.73
CA MET A 50 -3.24 -2.50 -8.75
C MET A 50 -2.84 -2.09 -10.18
N GLY A 51 -2.16 -0.96 -10.30
CA GLY A 51 -1.71 -0.41 -11.56
C GLY A 51 -2.77 0.36 -12.32
N VAL A 52 -2.46 0.62 -13.59
CA VAL A 52 -3.34 1.32 -14.54
C VAL A 52 -3.16 0.74 -15.94
N ASP A 53 -4.25 0.61 -16.67
CA ASP A 53 -4.18 0.25 -18.08
C ASP A 53 -3.58 1.39 -18.90
N ARG A 54 -2.78 1.04 -19.89
CA ARG A 54 -2.19 2.04 -20.78
C ARG A 54 -3.29 2.74 -21.57
N GLU A 55 -3.45 4.04 -21.37
CA GLU A 55 -4.22 4.85 -22.31
C GLU A 55 -3.52 4.87 -23.69
N PRO A 56 -4.26 4.87 -24.80
CA PRO A 56 -3.69 5.03 -26.13
C PRO A 56 -2.86 6.32 -26.19
N GLN A 57 -1.56 6.21 -26.48
CA GLN A 57 -0.69 7.37 -26.58
C GLN A 57 -1.14 8.23 -27.77
N PRO A 58 -1.31 9.56 -27.62
CA PRO A 58 -1.41 10.44 -28.77
C PRO A 58 -0.11 10.33 -29.59
N PRO A 59 -0.17 10.50 -30.92
CA PRO A 59 1.01 10.38 -31.78
C PRO A 59 2.13 11.29 -31.29
N LYS A 60 3.37 10.76 -31.28
CA LYS A 60 4.56 11.50 -30.83
C LYS A 60 4.64 12.82 -31.64
N PRO A 61 4.65 14.00 -30.99
CA PRO A 61 4.79 15.26 -31.71
C PRO A 61 6.14 15.29 -32.43
N ASN A 62 6.18 15.89 -33.62
CA ASN A 62 7.41 16.03 -34.39
C ASN A 62 8.35 17.01 -33.68
N MET A 63 9.33 16.51 -32.95
CA MET A 63 10.25 17.31 -32.11
C MET A 63 11.65 17.40 -32.73
N SER A 64 12.26 18.58 -32.61
CA SER A 64 13.67 18.81 -32.96
C SER A 64 14.63 18.07 -32.02
N ALA A 65 15.90 17.90 -32.41
CA ALA A 65 16.91 17.23 -31.58
C ALA A 65 17.09 17.91 -30.20
N ALA A 66 17.01 19.25 -30.14
CA ALA A 66 17.07 20.00 -28.88
C ALA A 66 15.82 19.81 -28.02
N GLN A 67 14.64 19.70 -28.63
CA GLN A 67 13.40 19.37 -27.91
C GLN A 67 13.46 17.94 -27.37
N LYS A 68 13.97 16.97 -28.13
CA LYS A 68 14.21 15.60 -27.67
C LYS A 68 15.17 15.54 -26.47
N LEU A 69 16.19 16.40 -26.44
CA LEU A 69 17.14 16.49 -25.33
C LEU A 69 16.51 17.07 -24.04
N ARG A 70 15.52 17.97 -24.17
CA ARG A 70 14.71 18.49 -23.05
C ARG A 70 13.54 17.57 -22.66
N TYR A 71 13.09 16.72 -23.57
CA TYR A 71 12.06 15.69 -23.39
C TYR A 71 12.60 14.41 -22.69
N ARG A 72 13.81 14.48 -22.12
CA ARG A 72 14.55 13.35 -21.53
C ARG A 72 14.00 12.79 -20.21
N VAL A 73 12.93 13.37 -19.66
CA VAL A 73 12.05 12.61 -18.76
C VAL A 73 10.98 12.00 -19.66
N SER A 74 11.36 10.96 -20.38
CA SER A 74 10.45 10.30 -21.30
C SER A 74 9.22 9.86 -20.52
N ARG A 75 8.03 10.16 -21.03
CA ARG A 75 6.77 9.46 -20.66
C ARG A 75 6.91 7.92 -20.67
N GLU A 76 7.99 7.42 -21.24
CA GLU A 76 8.40 6.02 -21.23
C GLU A 76 8.84 5.51 -19.84
N ALA A 77 9.18 6.39 -18.89
CA ALA A 77 9.44 6.04 -17.48
C ALA A 77 8.16 5.64 -16.71
N PHE A 78 6.98 5.83 -17.31
CA PHE A 78 5.65 5.52 -16.76
C PHE A 78 5.03 4.27 -17.43
N HIS A 79 5.85 3.41 -18.04
CA HIS A 79 5.38 2.30 -18.88
C HIS A 79 5.18 0.96 -18.15
N ASP A 80 5.56 0.90 -16.88
CA ASP A 80 5.58 -0.28 -16.01
C ASP A 80 4.50 -0.26 -14.92
N GLU A 81 3.63 0.75 -14.92
CA GLU A 81 2.46 0.86 -14.05
C GLU A 81 1.30 -0.06 -14.46
N GLY A 82 1.42 -0.74 -15.61
CA GLY A 82 0.36 -1.55 -16.18
C GLY A 82 0.79 -2.95 -16.63
N PRO A 83 -0.17 -3.84 -16.93
CA PRO A 83 -1.62 -3.59 -16.96
C PRO A 83 -2.24 -3.46 -15.56
N ALA A 84 -3.44 -2.87 -15.50
CA ALA A 84 -4.25 -2.93 -14.30
C ALA A 84 -4.64 -4.39 -14.02
N HIS A 85 -4.49 -4.85 -12.78
CA HIS A 85 -4.76 -6.23 -12.39
C HIS A 85 -5.30 -6.31 -10.97
N GLN A 86 -6.00 -7.39 -10.66
CA GLN A 86 -6.59 -7.63 -9.34
C GLN A 86 -5.56 -8.22 -8.41
N VAL A 87 -5.36 -7.60 -7.25
CA VAL A 87 -4.53 -8.10 -6.16
C VAL A 87 -5.38 -8.24 -4.92
N ILE A 88 -5.20 -9.33 -4.17
CA ILE A 88 -5.86 -9.58 -2.90
C ILE A 88 -4.81 -9.43 -1.79
N LEU A 89 -5.01 -8.50 -0.87
CA LEU A 89 -4.11 -8.29 0.27
C LEU A 89 -4.78 -8.72 1.56
N ASP A 90 -4.01 -9.23 2.50
CA ASP A 90 -4.41 -9.39 3.90
C ASP A 90 -4.53 -8.05 4.62
N PRO A 91 -5.20 -7.97 5.79
CA PRO A 91 -5.24 -6.72 6.53
C PRO A 91 -3.88 -6.47 7.17
N TYR A 92 -3.44 -5.23 7.12
CA TYR A 92 -2.17 -4.80 7.69
C TYR A 92 -2.34 -3.45 8.36
N TYR A 93 -1.53 -3.22 9.40
CA TYR A 93 -1.31 -1.87 9.90
C TYR A 93 -0.31 -1.17 8.98
N PHE A 94 -0.55 0.10 8.72
CA PHE A 94 0.30 0.94 7.89
C PHE A 94 0.60 2.24 8.63
N ASP A 95 1.84 2.70 8.60
CA ASP A 95 2.19 3.94 9.29
C ASP A 95 1.42 5.13 8.71
N LYS A 96 0.80 5.90 9.61
CA LYS A 96 0.00 7.07 9.26
C LYS A 96 0.85 8.17 8.59
N TYR A 97 2.13 8.21 8.96
CA TYR A 97 3.11 9.22 8.58
C TYR A 97 4.38 8.55 8.05
N GLU A 98 5.16 9.26 7.23
CA GLU A 98 6.56 8.90 6.98
C GLU A 98 7.33 8.86 8.31
N VAL A 99 8.38 8.04 8.41
CA VAL A 99 9.23 8.03 9.61
C VAL A 99 9.88 9.40 9.76
N SER A 100 9.65 10.06 10.89
CA SER A 100 10.22 11.38 11.18
C SER A 100 11.68 11.29 11.61
N ASN A 101 12.43 12.38 11.44
CA ASN A 101 13.79 12.50 11.97
C ASN A 101 13.84 12.27 13.49
N ARG A 102 12.81 12.70 14.23
CA ARG A 102 12.69 12.45 15.67
C ARG A 102 12.67 10.96 15.99
N GLN A 103 11.81 10.19 15.31
CA GLN A 103 11.73 8.74 15.49
C GLN A 103 13.02 8.06 15.08
N TYR A 104 13.63 8.51 13.98
CA TYR A 104 14.90 7.98 13.52
C TYR A 104 16.06 8.28 14.49
N ALA A 105 16.05 9.43 15.17
CA ALA A 105 17.03 9.76 16.20
C ALA A 105 16.96 8.80 17.39
N ASP A 106 15.76 8.36 17.79
CA ASP A 106 15.59 7.35 18.84
C ASP A 106 16.21 6.01 18.42
N PHE A 107 16.03 5.62 17.16
CA PHE A 107 16.67 4.43 16.59
C PHE A 107 18.21 4.53 16.61
N LEU A 108 18.77 5.65 16.14
CA LEU A 108 20.21 5.88 16.15
C LEU A 108 20.78 5.78 17.57
N LYS A 109 20.10 6.41 18.54
CA LYS A 109 20.50 6.39 19.95
C LYS A 109 20.42 4.99 20.57
N ALA A 110 19.40 4.21 20.22
CA ALA A 110 19.18 2.89 20.79
C ALA A 110 20.13 1.82 20.23
N THR A 111 20.56 1.95 18.97
CA THR A 111 21.26 0.88 18.24
C THR A 111 22.70 1.21 17.88
N GLY A 112 23.08 2.49 17.87
CA GLY A 112 24.37 2.95 17.34
C GLY A 112 24.45 2.87 15.81
N HIS A 113 23.31 2.77 15.11
CA HIS A 113 23.27 2.75 13.65
C HIS A 113 23.92 4.01 13.03
N PRO A 114 24.54 3.94 11.84
CA PRO A 114 25.10 5.12 11.20
C PRO A 114 24.05 6.18 10.84
N ALA A 115 24.44 7.45 10.95
CA ALA A 115 23.58 8.56 10.54
C ALA A 115 23.38 8.60 9.00
N PRO A 116 22.19 9.02 8.52
CA PRO A 116 21.89 9.12 7.09
C PRO A 116 22.62 10.29 6.42
N ALA A 117 22.63 10.32 5.09
CA ALA A 117 23.48 11.22 4.31
C ALA A 117 23.26 12.73 4.58
N TYR A 118 22.05 13.13 4.99
CA TYR A 118 21.69 14.53 5.22
C TYR A 118 21.45 14.87 6.69
N TRP A 119 21.93 14.03 7.62
CA TRP A 119 21.67 14.19 9.05
C TRP A 119 22.21 15.52 9.61
N ASP A 120 23.35 15.99 9.13
CA ASP A 120 23.97 17.23 9.62
C ASP A 120 23.40 18.49 8.94
N ASP A 121 22.51 18.35 7.95
CA ASP A 121 21.84 19.49 7.30
C ASP A 121 20.58 19.88 8.08
N HIS A 122 20.68 20.93 8.91
CA HIS A 122 19.56 21.46 9.70
C HIS A 122 18.31 21.83 8.87
N LYS A 123 18.40 22.02 7.55
CA LYS A 123 17.23 22.30 6.70
C LYS A 123 16.47 21.03 6.30
N ARG A 124 17.11 19.86 6.44
CA ARG A 124 16.59 18.53 6.08
C ARG A 124 16.43 17.58 7.27
N ASN A 125 16.98 17.96 8.43
CA ASN A 125 16.92 17.17 9.67
C ASN A 125 16.11 17.88 10.78
N GLN A 126 15.00 18.55 10.44
CA GLN A 126 14.08 19.03 11.48
C GLN A 126 13.29 17.87 12.08
N PRO A 127 12.95 17.88 13.39
CA PRO A 127 12.37 16.72 14.08
C PRO A 127 11.10 16.15 13.43
N ASP A 128 10.24 17.01 12.90
CA ASP A 128 8.95 16.63 12.29
C ASP A 128 9.00 16.47 10.77
N GLN A 129 10.16 16.68 10.15
CA GLN A 129 10.37 16.31 8.76
C GLN A 129 10.57 14.79 8.64
N PRO A 130 10.21 14.18 7.49
CA PRO A 130 10.57 12.80 7.23
C PRO A 130 12.09 12.65 7.20
N VAL A 131 12.58 11.54 7.76
CA VAL A 131 13.96 11.15 7.56
C VAL A 131 14.21 10.92 6.08
N SER A 132 15.33 11.46 5.59
CA SER A 132 15.72 11.32 4.20
C SER A 132 17.20 11.05 4.06
N GLY A 133 17.58 10.49 2.91
CA GLY A 133 18.95 10.09 2.66
C GLY A 133 19.32 8.79 3.39
N VAL A 134 18.36 7.87 3.45
CA VAL A 134 18.52 6.49 3.94
C VAL A 134 18.53 5.53 2.76
N ASN A 135 19.36 4.49 2.83
CA ASN A 135 19.28 3.40 1.85
C ASN A 135 18.17 2.39 2.25
N TRP A 136 17.93 1.38 1.42
CA TRP A 136 16.87 0.40 1.67
C TRP A 136 17.12 -0.42 2.95
N HIS A 137 18.37 -0.76 3.23
CA HIS A 137 18.76 -1.54 4.41
C HIS A 137 18.59 -0.75 5.72
N ASP A 138 18.87 0.55 5.69
CA ASP A 138 18.62 1.46 6.82
C ASP A 138 17.12 1.51 7.16
N ALA A 139 16.29 1.65 6.13
CA ALA A 139 14.83 1.68 6.26
C ALA A 139 14.28 0.35 6.83
N ASP A 140 14.73 -0.78 6.29
CA ASP A 140 14.38 -2.12 6.75
C ASP A 140 14.84 -2.38 8.19
N ALA A 141 16.06 -1.96 8.55
CA ALA A 141 16.60 -2.07 9.91
C ALA A 141 15.76 -1.28 10.92
N PHE A 142 15.38 -0.04 10.58
CA PHE A 142 14.50 0.76 11.43
C PHE A 142 13.13 0.08 11.61
N CYS A 143 12.51 -0.39 10.53
CA CYS A 143 11.19 -1.02 10.63
C CYS A 143 11.27 -2.28 11.52
N ARG A 144 12.30 -3.12 11.38
CA ARG A 144 12.48 -4.28 12.27
C ARG A 144 12.72 -3.87 13.73
N TRP A 145 13.54 -2.86 13.98
CA TRP A 145 13.78 -2.35 15.34
C TRP A 145 12.50 -1.87 16.01
N SER A 146 11.59 -1.26 15.24
CA SER A 146 10.27 -0.81 15.72
C SER A 146 9.19 -1.91 15.74
N ASN A 147 9.57 -3.19 15.59
CA ASN A 147 8.67 -4.35 15.52
C ASN A 147 7.64 -4.25 14.39
N LYS A 148 8.12 -3.82 13.21
CA LYS A 148 7.38 -3.64 11.96
C LYS A 148 8.21 -4.22 10.80
N ARG A 149 7.78 -3.96 9.58
CA ARG A 149 8.47 -4.25 8.32
C ARG A 149 8.27 -3.13 7.31
N LEU A 150 9.02 -3.12 6.21
CA LEU A 150 8.63 -2.32 5.06
C LEU A 150 7.30 -2.86 4.47
N PRO A 151 6.43 -1.99 3.94
CA PRO A 151 5.26 -2.44 3.20
C PRO A 151 5.68 -3.08 1.88
N THR A 152 4.84 -3.95 1.33
CA THR A 152 4.98 -4.34 -0.08
C THR A 152 4.57 -3.21 -1.01
N GLU A 153 4.98 -3.27 -2.27
CA GLU A 153 4.55 -2.31 -3.29
C GLU A 153 3.02 -2.28 -3.41
N ALA A 154 2.39 -3.46 -3.32
CA ALA A 154 0.94 -3.60 -3.40
C ALA A 154 0.26 -3.01 -2.16
N GLU A 155 0.79 -3.26 -0.97
CA GLU A 155 0.29 -2.65 0.27
C GLU A 155 0.42 -1.12 0.24
N TRP A 156 1.52 -0.60 -0.29
CA TRP A 156 1.71 0.84 -0.42
C TRP A 156 0.68 1.46 -1.37
N GLU A 157 0.48 0.86 -2.55
CA GLU A 157 -0.49 1.37 -3.53
C GLU A 157 -1.92 1.31 -3.00
N ASN A 158 -2.31 0.18 -2.40
CA ASN A 158 -3.62 0.02 -1.77
C ASN A 158 -3.84 1.08 -0.68
N ALA A 159 -2.87 1.26 0.22
CA ALA A 159 -2.93 2.25 1.29
C ALA A 159 -3.07 3.70 0.76
N ALA A 160 -2.48 3.99 -0.39
CA ALA A 160 -2.54 5.30 -1.03
C ALA A 160 -3.86 5.54 -1.76
N ARG A 161 -4.37 4.52 -2.46
CA ARG A 161 -5.41 4.65 -3.48
C ARG A 161 -6.81 4.31 -3.00
N GLY A 162 -6.91 3.42 -2.01
CA GLY A 162 -8.18 2.89 -1.52
C GLY A 162 -8.95 2.06 -2.55
N PRO A 163 -10.14 1.58 -2.16
CA PRO A 163 -10.92 0.63 -2.95
C PRO A 163 -11.49 1.25 -4.24
N GLU A 164 -11.60 2.58 -4.30
CA GLU A 164 -12.12 3.32 -5.45
C GLU A 164 -11.11 3.50 -6.59
N GLY A 165 -9.84 3.11 -6.43
CA GLY A 165 -8.87 3.20 -7.51
C GLY A 165 -8.43 4.64 -7.82
N LEU A 166 -8.41 5.55 -6.83
CA LEU A 166 -8.12 6.97 -7.02
C LEU A 166 -6.73 7.27 -7.62
N LYS A 167 -6.64 8.15 -8.60
CA LYS A 167 -5.36 8.55 -9.21
C LYS A 167 -4.38 9.23 -8.24
N TYR A 168 -4.91 10.02 -7.32
CA TYR A 168 -4.20 10.63 -6.20
C TYR A 168 -4.90 10.21 -4.90
N PRO A 169 -4.23 10.28 -3.74
CA PRO A 169 -4.84 9.84 -2.48
C PRO A 169 -6.18 10.51 -2.15
N TRP A 170 -6.40 11.72 -2.64
CA TRP A 170 -7.61 12.52 -2.42
C TRP A 170 -8.59 12.56 -3.59
N GLY A 171 -8.33 11.85 -4.70
CA GLY A 171 -9.23 11.81 -5.85
C GLY A 171 -8.54 11.78 -7.22
N ASN A 172 -9.31 12.04 -8.28
CA ASN A 172 -8.85 11.88 -9.67
C ASN A 172 -8.32 13.17 -10.33
N LYS A 173 -8.40 14.31 -9.64
CA LYS A 173 -7.87 15.59 -10.11
C LYS A 173 -6.68 16.01 -9.26
N LEU A 174 -5.63 16.48 -9.92
CA LEU A 174 -4.46 17.00 -9.24
C LEU A 174 -4.86 18.25 -8.44
N ASP A 175 -4.52 18.24 -7.15
CA ASP A 175 -4.68 19.40 -6.28
C ASP A 175 -3.32 19.74 -5.67
N ALA A 176 -2.76 20.84 -6.12
CA ALA A 176 -1.45 21.34 -5.72
C ALA A 176 -1.36 21.73 -4.24
N THR A 177 -2.51 21.92 -3.56
CA THR A 177 -2.58 22.33 -2.15
C THR A 177 -2.57 21.16 -1.18
N LYS A 178 -2.64 19.92 -1.69
CA LYS A 178 -2.77 18.68 -0.91
C LYS A 178 -1.49 17.86 -0.81
N ALA A 179 -0.39 18.32 -1.41
CA ALA A 179 0.89 17.61 -1.42
C ALA A 179 2.07 18.57 -1.61
N ASN A 180 3.27 18.12 -1.23
CA ASN A 180 4.53 18.81 -1.49
C ASN A 180 5.27 18.17 -2.67
N PHE A 181 5.35 18.83 -3.81
CA PHE A 181 6.02 18.33 -5.02
C PHE A 181 6.43 19.48 -5.95
N GLY A 182 7.23 19.18 -6.98
CA GLY A 182 7.62 20.11 -8.03
C GLY A 182 8.45 21.30 -7.55
N ARG A 183 9.19 21.14 -6.45
CA ARG A 183 10.04 22.16 -5.80
C ARG A 183 9.30 23.44 -5.39
N LYS A 184 8.00 23.35 -5.10
CA LYS A 184 7.23 24.51 -4.58
C LYS A 184 7.78 24.98 -3.24
N LYS A 185 8.27 24.04 -2.43
CA LYS A 185 9.13 24.27 -1.27
C LYS A 185 10.48 23.62 -1.57
N GLU A 186 11.58 24.27 -1.18
CA GLU A 186 12.94 23.77 -1.44
C GLU A 186 13.32 22.55 -0.58
N PHE A 187 12.46 22.11 0.34
CA PHE A 187 12.71 21.01 1.28
C PHE A 187 11.43 20.20 1.56
N THR A 188 11.60 19.12 2.30
CA THR A 188 10.50 18.31 2.84
C THR A 188 9.63 19.15 3.78
N ALA A 189 8.33 18.85 3.77
CA ALA A 189 7.35 19.37 4.70
C ALA A 189 7.32 18.50 5.96
N ASN A 190 6.60 18.93 7.00
CA ASN A 190 6.42 18.08 8.17
C ASN A 190 5.54 16.87 7.81
N VAL A 191 5.77 15.74 8.46
CA VAL A 191 5.05 14.49 8.18
C VAL A 191 3.54 14.61 8.40
N GLY A 192 3.10 15.54 9.27
CA GLY A 192 1.70 15.85 9.53
C GLY A 192 1.07 16.96 8.69
N ASP A 193 1.82 17.57 7.76
CA ASP A 193 1.29 18.61 6.87
C ASP A 193 0.31 18.03 5.84
N TYR A 194 -0.46 18.89 5.18
CA TYR A 194 -1.43 18.51 4.13
C TYR A 194 -2.55 17.54 4.60
N PRO A 195 -3.30 17.86 5.68
CA PRO A 195 -4.40 17.00 6.14
C PRO A 195 -5.52 16.79 5.11
N GLY A 196 -5.66 17.70 4.13
CA GLY A 196 -6.59 17.52 3.01
C GLY A 196 -6.14 16.52 1.96
N GLY A 197 -4.88 16.07 1.99
CA GLY A 197 -4.26 15.13 1.07
C GLY A 197 -4.10 13.70 1.59
N LYS A 198 -4.75 13.38 2.72
CA LYS A 198 -4.77 12.01 3.24
C LYS A 198 -5.34 11.03 2.22
N SER A 199 -4.82 9.80 2.25
CA SER A 199 -5.43 8.68 1.55
C SER A 199 -6.80 8.31 2.13
N PRO A 200 -7.60 7.47 1.45
CA PRO A 200 -8.89 7.01 1.97
C PRO A 200 -8.78 6.30 3.32
N TYR A 201 -7.61 5.73 3.63
CA TYR A 201 -7.33 5.07 4.91
C TYR A 201 -6.67 5.98 5.95
N GLY A 202 -6.50 7.27 5.64
CA GLY A 202 -5.99 8.27 6.58
C GLY A 202 -4.47 8.44 6.62
N ALA A 203 -3.73 7.79 5.72
CA ALA A 203 -2.28 7.95 5.60
C ALA A 203 -1.93 9.30 4.94
N TYR A 204 -0.98 10.03 5.52
CA TYR A 204 -0.54 11.34 5.07
C TYR A 204 0.56 11.23 4.02
N ASN A 205 0.74 12.26 3.20
CA ASN A 205 1.87 12.43 2.27
C ASN A 205 2.14 11.22 1.35
N MET A 206 1.12 10.42 1.03
CA MET A 206 1.25 9.32 0.05
C MET A 206 1.56 9.84 -1.38
N ALA A 207 1.49 11.16 -1.60
CA ALA A 207 1.87 11.82 -2.83
C ALA A 207 2.84 12.97 -2.51
N GLY A 208 4.08 12.88 -3.02
CA GLY A 208 5.13 13.86 -2.81
C GLY A 208 5.89 13.70 -1.49
N ASN A 209 6.47 14.80 -1.01
CA ASN A 209 7.31 14.89 0.18
C ASN A 209 8.62 14.09 0.09
N VAL A 210 8.65 12.78 0.36
CA VAL A 210 9.80 11.91 0.02
C VAL A 210 9.36 10.70 -0.77
N PHE A 211 10.24 10.21 -1.65
CA PHE A 211 10.07 8.86 -2.18
C PHE A 211 10.17 7.86 -1.04
N GLU A 212 9.37 6.81 -1.09
CA GLU A 212 9.31 5.82 -0.01
C GLU A 212 9.77 4.45 -0.47
N TRP A 213 10.76 3.89 0.25
CA TRP A 213 11.15 2.49 0.08
C TRP A 213 10.01 1.53 0.44
N VAL A 214 9.84 0.51 -0.40
CA VAL A 214 8.99 -0.67 -0.14
C VAL A 214 9.85 -1.94 -0.17
N SER A 215 9.33 -3.08 0.28
CA SER A 215 10.10 -4.33 0.36
C SER A 215 10.53 -4.86 -1.00
N ASP A 216 9.76 -4.57 -2.05
CA ASP A 216 9.79 -5.30 -3.31
C ASP A 216 11.04 -4.99 -4.13
N TRP A 217 11.56 -6.03 -4.78
CA TRP A 217 12.48 -5.86 -5.89
C TRP A 217 11.74 -5.30 -7.11
N TYR A 218 12.43 -4.47 -7.88
CA TYR A 218 11.86 -3.87 -9.07
C TYR A 218 12.04 -4.78 -10.29
N ASP A 219 10.93 -5.00 -10.99
CA ASP A 219 10.87 -5.57 -12.32
C ASP A 219 9.79 -4.82 -13.13
N PRO A 220 10.15 -4.21 -14.29
CA PRO A 220 9.20 -3.48 -15.14
C PRO A 220 8.17 -4.38 -15.83
N HIS A 221 8.29 -5.71 -15.71
CA HIS A 221 7.40 -6.69 -16.31
C HIS A 221 6.59 -7.47 -15.26
N TYR A 222 6.79 -7.20 -13.97
CA TYR A 222 6.11 -7.91 -12.88
C TYR A 222 4.58 -7.86 -13.02
N TYR A 223 4.00 -6.69 -13.34
CA TYR A 223 2.54 -6.53 -13.50
C TYR A 223 1.96 -7.30 -14.69
N LYS A 224 2.80 -7.74 -15.64
CA LYS A 224 2.37 -8.57 -16.77
C LYS A 224 2.39 -10.06 -16.43
N SER A 225 3.11 -10.44 -15.38
CA SER A 225 3.06 -11.81 -14.87
C SER A 225 1.67 -12.07 -14.29
N LYS A 226 1.18 -13.29 -14.45
CA LYS A 226 -0.09 -13.71 -13.83
C LYS A 226 0.15 -14.53 -12.56
N ASP A 227 1.38 -14.45 -12.06
CA ASP A 227 1.86 -15.27 -10.98
C ASP A 227 1.61 -14.53 -9.67
N ASN A 228 0.97 -15.22 -8.72
CA ASN A 228 0.69 -14.76 -7.36
C ASN A 228 -0.06 -13.40 -7.23
N MET A 229 -1.39 -13.46 -7.22
CA MET A 229 -2.26 -12.30 -6.97
C MET A 229 -2.61 -12.11 -5.49
N MET A 230 -2.20 -13.03 -4.61
CA MET A 230 -2.49 -12.99 -3.17
C MET A 230 -1.24 -12.53 -2.42
N ASN A 231 -1.30 -11.40 -1.73
CA ASN A 231 -0.17 -10.80 -1.02
C ASN A 231 1.12 -10.78 -1.87
N PRO A 232 1.13 -10.15 -3.07
CA PRO A 232 2.34 -10.09 -3.88
C PRO A 232 3.45 -9.34 -3.14
N GLU A 233 4.65 -9.92 -3.16
CA GLU A 233 5.87 -9.39 -2.52
C GLU A 233 6.91 -8.95 -3.57
N GLY A 234 6.49 -8.84 -4.83
CA GLY A 234 7.35 -8.60 -5.97
C GLY A 234 8.10 -9.85 -6.42
N PRO A 235 9.01 -9.72 -7.39
CA PRO A 235 9.85 -10.82 -7.83
C PRO A 235 10.86 -11.20 -6.72
N VAL A 236 11.22 -12.48 -6.67
CA VAL A 236 12.20 -13.02 -5.70
C VAL A 236 13.53 -12.27 -5.78
N GLU A 237 13.92 -11.84 -6.99
CA GLU A 237 15.10 -11.01 -7.22
C GLU A 237 14.80 -9.87 -8.20
N GLY A 238 15.50 -8.75 -8.06
CA GLY A 238 15.38 -7.63 -8.99
C GLY A 238 16.03 -7.92 -10.34
N VAL A 239 15.44 -7.35 -11.39
CA VAL A 239 16.02 -7.40 -12.74
C VAL A 239 17.27 -6.53 -12.78
N MET A 240 18.30 -7.01 -13.47
CA MET A 240 19.48 -6.21 -13.77
C MET A 240 19.11 -5.10 -14.76
N LEU A 241 18.96 -3.88 -14.26
CA LEU A 241 18.85 -2.69 -15.10
C LEU A 241 20.24 -2.20 -15.50
N GLY A 242 20.35 -1.37 -16.55
CA GLY A 242 21.60 -0.71 -16.97
C GLY A 242 22.58 -1.63 -17.72
N SER A 243 22.42 -1.74 -19.04
CA SER A 243 23.35 -2.43 -19.94
C SER A 243 23.46 -1.73 -21.32
N THR A 244 23.51 -0.39 -21.33
CA THR A 244 23.57 0.40 -22.58
C THR A 244 25.00 0.64 -23.11
N GLY A 245 26.03 0.30 -22.35
CA GLY A 245 27.43 0.57 -22.63
C GLY A 245 27.90 2.02 -22.37
N THR A 246 27.16 2.85 -21.62
CA THR A 246 27.50 4.27 -21.38
C THR A 246 28.04 4.54 -19.96
N TYR A 247 28.75 5.66 -19.75
CA TYR A 247 29.30 6.04 -18.42
C TYR A 247 28.22 6.11 -17.31
N VAL A 248 26.95 6.32 -17.70
CA VAL A 248 25.79 6.33 -16.79
C VAL A 248 25.45 4.94 -16.27
N ASP A 249 25.87 3.87 -16.95
CA ASP A 249 25.62 2.48 -16.55
C ASP A 249 26.32 2.11 -15.25
N ARG A 250 27.49 2.69 -14.92
CA ARG A 250 28.13 2.38 -13.62
C ARG A 250 27.31 2.79 -12.40
N LEU A 251 26.33 3.68 -12.55
CA LEU A 251 25.42 4.13 -11.50
C LEU A 251 24.00 3.53 -11.63
N THR A 252 23.64 3.02 -12.81
CA THR A 252 22.31 2.45 -13.08
C THR A 252 22.32 0.93 -13.22
N THR A 253 23.50 0.30 -13.34
CA THR A 253 23.63 -1.16 -13.39
C THR A 253 23.34 -1.77 -12.01
N GLY A 254 22.55 -2.85 -11.98
CA GLY A 254 22.30 -3.61 -10.76
C GLY A 254 20.83 -3.92 -10.53
N LYS A 255 20.58 -4.75 -9.52
CA LYS A 255 19.22 -5.04 -9.04
C LYS A 255 18.70 -3.83 -8.25
N LYS A 256 17.46 -3.43 -8.50
CA LYS A 256 16.89 -2.20 -7.92
C LYS A 256 15.70 -2.54 -7.04
N LYS A 257 15.51 -1.78 -5.96
CA LYS A 257 14.32 -1.87 -5.09
C LYS A 257 13.31 -0.82 -5.54
N VAL A 258 12.03 -1.12 -5.35
CA VAL A 258 10.94 -0.21 -5.69
C VAL A 258 10.90 0.97 -4.72
N ILE A 259 10.58 2.15 -5.24
CA ILE A 259 10.21 3.34 -4.47
C ILE A 259 8.90 3.93 -5.00
N ARG A 260 8.11 4.52 -4.10
CA ARG A 260 6.73 4.98 -4.37
C ARG A 260 6.52 6.44 -3.93
N GLY A 261 5.40 7.05 -4.33
CA GLY A 261 4.90 8.33 -3.81
C GLY A 261 5.39 9.59 -4.52
N GLY A 262 6.56 9.58 -5.14
CA GLY A 262 7.18 10.84 -5.60
C GLY A 262 7.85 11.58 -4.45
N SER A 263 8.33 12.80 -4.68
CA SER A 263 8.98 13.60 -3.63
C SER A 263 8.70 15.09 -3.79
N TRP A 264 9.17 15.90 -2.83
CA TRP A 264 9.10 17.36 -2.89
C TRP A 264 9.72 17.95 -4.16
N TYR A 265 10.70 17.26 -4.74
CA TYR A 265 11.37 17.67 -5.97
C TYR A 265 10.69 17.11 -7.23
N ALA A 266 10.06 15.93 -7.12
CA ALA A 266 9.51 15.20 -8.26
C ALA A 266 8.39 15.97 -8.98
N PRO A 267 8.23 15.79 -10.30
CA PRO A 267 7.13 16.41 -11.04
C PRO A 267 5.79 15.78 -10.63
N ALA A 268 4.68 16.46 -10.96
CA ALA A 268 3.33 16.04 -10.55
C ALA A 268 2.95 14.64 -11.07
N GLU A 269 3.49 14.26 -12.22
CA GLU A 269 3.28 12.97 -12.85
C GLU A 269 3.81 11.82 -11.99
N SER A 270 4.84 12.07 -11.17
CA SER A 270 5.42 11.06 -10.29
C SER A 270 4.69 10.93 -8.95
N THR A 271 3.65 11.74 -8.70
CA THR A 271 2.90 11.74 -7.43
C THR A 271 1.55 11.03 -7.55
N THR A 272 1.32 10.26 -8.61
CA THR A 272 0.13 9.39 -8.70
C THR A 272 0.31 8.17 -7.81
N THR A 273 -0.80 7.59 -7.39
CA THR A 273 -0.81 6.38 -6.56
C THR A 273 -0.22 5.17 -7.29
N THR A 274 -0.23 5.17 -8.62
CA THR A 274 0.31 4.08 -9.44
C THR A 274 1.77 4.26 -9.81
N HIS A 275 2.33 5.47 -9.80
CA HIS A 275 3.66 5.73 -10.36
C HIS A 275 4.79 4.98 -9.64
N ARG A 276 5.31 3.95 -10.30
CA ARG A 276 6.37 3.09 -9.80
C ARG A 276 7.71 3.69 -10.19
N PHE A 277 8.65 3.69 -9.26
CA PHE A 277 10.01 4.05 -9.58
C PHE A 277 10.96 3.13 -8.82
N TRP A 278 12.26 3.30 -9.03
CA TRP A 278 13.24 2.38 -8.49
C TRP A 278 14.54 3.08 -8.18
N ASN A 279 15.31 2.50 -7.27
CA ASN A 279 16.64 2.97 -6.95
C ASN A 279 17.54 1.82 -6.48
N ASP A 280 18.84 2.06 -6.48
CA ASP A 280 19.80 1.12 -5.95
C ASP A 280 19.60 0.95 -4.44
N PRO A 281 19.51 -0.29 -3.90
CA PRO A 281 19.27 -0.51 -2.48
C PRO A 281 20.35 0.07 -1.57
N MET A 282 21.55 0.38 -2.09
CA MET A 282 22.63 1.02 -1.35
C MET A 282 22.61 2.56 -1.44
N ASN A 283 21.75 3.14 -2.29
CA ASN A 283 21.71 4.57 -2.49
C ASN A 283 21.02 5.28 -1.32
N ASN A 284 21.83 6.00 -0.53
CA ASN A 284 21.37 6.88 0.55
C ASN A 284 21.51 8.37 0.19
N SER A 285 22.00 8.73 -1.00
CA SER A 285 22.30 10.12 -1.38
C SER A 285 21.42 10.59 -2.54
N TYR A 286 20.16 10.16 -2.53
CA TYR A 286 19.17 10.58 -3.51
C TYR A 286 18.67 11.99 -3.16
N GLY A 287 19.38 13.01 -3.64
CA GLY A 287 19.19 14.44 -3.30
C GLY A 287 17.81 15.04 -3.56
N VAL A 288 16.85 14.24 -4.01
CA VAL A 288 15.45 14.61 -4.23
C VAL A 288 14.52 14.14 -3.11
N GLY A 289 15.05 13.56 -2.02
CA GLY A 289 14.29 13.08 -0.87
C GLY A 289 13.88 11.62 -1.03
N LEU A 290 14.53 10.75 -0.26
CA LEU A 290 14.29 9.31 -0.20
C LEU A 290 14.24 8.88 1.26
N GLY A 291 13.05 8.49 1.70
CA GLY A 291 12.73 8.03 3.05
C GLY A 291 11.88 6.77 2.96
N PHE A 292 11.01 6.57 3.95
CA PHE A 292 10.19 5.38 4.06
C PHE A 292 9.11 5.54 5.14
N ARG A 293 8.21 4.57 5.18
CA ARG A 293 7.29 4.31 6.28
C ARG A 293 7.20 2.80 6.49
N CYS A 294 6.71 2.37 7.65
CA CYS A 294 6.60 0.95 7.96
C CYS A 294 5.16 0.43 7.87
N ALA A 295 5.03 -0.88 7.78
CA ALA A 295 3.80 -1.63 7.90
C ALA A 295 3.98 -2.76 8.92
N ARG A 296 2.87 -3.34 9.39
CA ARG A 296 2.89 -4.47 10.31
C ARG A 296 1.72 -5.40 10.01
N THR A 297 2.00 -6.70 9.97
CA THR A 297 0.97 -7.73 9.80
C THR A 297 -0.03 -7.67 10.96
N VAL A 298 -1.31 -7.89 10.66
CA VAL A 298 -2.34 -8.04 11.70
C VAL A 298 -2.37 -9.50 12.16
N GLU A 299 -2.08 -9.74 13.43
CA GLU A 299 -2.05 -11.10 14.01
C GLU A 299 -3.35 -11.49 14.74
N SER A 300 -4.40 -10.65 14.74
CA SER A 300 -5.61 -10.94 15.52
C SER A 300 -6.66 -11.74 14.72
N GLU A 301 -7.07 -12.90 15.26
CA GLU A 301 -8.16 -13.72 14.73
C GLU A 301 -9.46 -12.93 14.55
N GLY A 302 -9.71 -11.95 15.43
CA GLY A 302 -10.88 -11.07 15.38
C GLY A 302 -10.93 -10.21 14.12
N VAL A 303 -9.81 -9.67 13.64
CA VAL A 303 -9.74 -8.86 12.41
C VAL A 303 -9.94 -9.75 11.18
N MET A 304 -9.35 -10.95 11.16
CA MET A 304 -9.55 -11.91 10.07
C MET A 304 -11.02 -12.36 9.97
N GLN A 305 -11.71 -12.57 11.10
CA GLN A 305 -13.13 -12.94 11.11
C GLN A 305 -14.03 -11.78 10.68
N ALA A 306 -13.83 -10.57 11.20
CA ALA A 306 -14.57 -9.38 10.79
C ALA A 306 -14.51 -9.18 9.26
N ARG A 307 -13.32 -9.38 8.70
CA ARG A 307 -13.05 -9.29 7.27
C ARG A 307 -13.66 -10.41 6.45
N THR A 308 -13.69 -11.64 6.96
CA THR A 308 -14.40 -12.74 6.28
C THR A 308 -15.86 -12.36 6.04
N PHE A 309 -16.51 -11.76 7.04
CA PHE A 309 -17.88 -11.28 6.90
C PHE A 309 -18.01 -10.08 5.93
N TYR A 310 -17.03 -9.19 5.89
CA TYR A 310 -16.98 -8.11 4.89
C TYR A 310 -16.88 -8.65 3.46
N MET A 311 -15.98 -9.61 3.22
CA MET A 311 -15.80 -10.25 1.92
C MET A 311 -17.04 -11.04 1.50
N GLU A 312 -17.68 -11.75 2.43
CA GLU A 312 -18.97 -12.42 2.19
C GLU A 312 -20.05 -11.42 1.78
N ALA A 313 -20.07 -10.23 2.39
CA ALA A 313 -21.02 -9.17 2.03
C ALA A 313 -20.82 -8.72 0.58
N LEU A 314 -19.58 -8.44 0.17
CA LEU A 314 -19.24 -8.04 -1.21
C LEU A 314 -19.60 -9.13 -2.23
N ILE A 315 -19.28 -10.39 -1.94
CA ILE A 315 -19.65 -11.53 -2.81
C ILE A 315 -21.17 -11.64 -2.95
N GLN A 316 -21.89 -11.46 -1.85
CA GLN A 316 -23.35 -11.53 -1.85
C GLN A 316 -23.98 -10.33 -2.58
N MET A 317 -23.37 -9.14 -2.52
CA MET A 317 -23.79 -8.00 -3.35
C MET A 317 -23.59 -8.26 -4.82
N GLY A 318 -22.42 -8.76 -5.23
CA GLY A 318 -22.14 -9.10 -6.63
C GLY A 318 -23.07 -10.19 -7.18
N ALA A 319 -23.61 -11.03 -6.29
CA ALA A 319 -24.63 -12.02 -6.61
C ALA A 319 -26.08 -11.53 -6.40
N GLU A 320 -26.29 -10.23 -6.20
CA GLU A 320 -27.60 -9.56 -5.95
C GLU A 320 -28.39 -10.12 -4.75
N LYS A 321 -27.69 -10.72 -3.77
CA LYS A 321 -28.25 -11.28 -2.53
C LYS A 321 -28.19 -10.28 -1.39
N TYR A 322 -28.79 -9.10 -1.56
CA TYR A 322 -28.63 -7.96 -0.66
C TYR A 322 -29.05 -8.21 0.80
N GLY A 323 -30.07 -9.05 1.06
CA GLY A 323 -30.45 -9.42 2.43
C GLY A 323 -29.37 -10.26 3.14
N LYS A 324 -28.65 -11.11 2.42
CA LYS A 324 -27.50 -11.82 2.97
C LYS A 324 -26.33 -10.86 3.15
N ALA A 325 -26.09 -10.00 2.16
CA ALA A 325 -25.02 -9.00 2.23
C ALA A 325 -25.17 -8.12 3.47
N MET A 326 -26.41 -7.71 3.79
CA MET A 326 -26.74 -6.95 4.99
C MET A 326 -26.43 -7.70 6.29
N HIS A 327 -26.69 -9.00 6.32
CA HIS A 327 -26.35 -9.82 7.49
C HIS A 327 -24.83 -9.93 7.67
N SER A 328 -24.11 -10.18 6.59
CA SER A 328 -22.66 -10.33 6.60
C SER A 328 -21.96 -9.01 6.98
N ILE A 329 -22.36 -7.87 6.40
CA ILE A 329 -21.78 -6.57 6.77
C ILE A 329 -22.09 -6.18 8.22
N GLY A 330 -23.26 -6.55 8.75
CA GLY A 330 -23.61 -6.33 10.16
C GLY A 330 -22.71 -7.10 11.12
N ARG A 331 -22.27 -8.32 10.76
CA ARG A 331 -21.30 -9.09 11.53
C ARG A 331 -19.91 -8.44 11.49
N ALA A 332 -19.48 -7.95 10.33
CA ALA A 332 -18.23 -7.22 10.18
C ALA A 332 -18.19 -5.95 11.07
N ILE A 333 -19.25 -5.12 11.02
CA ILE A 333 -19.36 -3.90 11.85
C ILE A 333 -19.40 -4.22 13.34
N LYS A 334 -20.05 -5.32 13.74
CA LYS A 334 -20.08 -5.72 15.16
C LYS A 334 -18.67 -6.02 15.69
N MET A 335 -17.80 -6.56 14.85
CA MET A 335 -16.43 -6.94 15.22
C MET A 335 -15.44 -5.79 15.06
N ASP A 336 -15.65 -4.89 14.11
CA ASP A 336 -14.87 -3.65 13.94
C ASP A 336 -15.81 -2.43 13.77
N PRO A 337 -16.32 -1.87 14.89
CA PRO A 337 -17.34 -0.81 14.84
C PRO A 337 -16.83 0.53 14.33
N GLN A 338 -15.52 0.76 14.34
CA GLN A 338 -14.90 2.03 13.91
C GLN A 338 -14.54 2.03 12.42
N ASN A 339 -14.71 0.90 11.72
CA ASN A 339 -14.39 0.77 10.32
C ASN A 339 -15.34 1.57 9.42
N GLU A 340 -14.86 2.68 8.87
CA GLU A 340 -15.64 3.55 7.99
C GLU A 340 -16.00 2.88 6.65
N GLU A 341 -15.18 1.95 6.16
CA GLU A 341 -15.44 1.21 4.92
C GLU A 341 -16.62 0.25 5.13
N TYR A 342 -16.69 -0.44 6.27
CA TYR A 342 -17.80 -1.35 6.56
C TYR A 342 -19.12 -0.59 6.67
N ARG A 343 -19.10 0.60 7.29
CA ARG A 343 -20.26 1.49 7.37
C ARG A 343 -20.65 2.06 6.01
N THR A 344 -19.67 2.39 5.18
CA THR A 344 -19.88 2.83 3.80
C THR A 344 -20.56 1.73 2.97
N LEU A 345 -20.06 0.50 3.04
CA LEU A 345 -20.64 -0.64 2.35
C LEU A 345 -22.05 -0.96 2.86
N GLU A 346 -22.28 -0.90 4.18
CA GLU A 346 -23.61 -1.04 4.76
C GLU A 346 -24.58 0.01 4.19
N GLY A 347 -24.14 1.27 4.07
CA GLY A 347 -24.89 2.34 3.43
C GLY A 347 -25.20 2.06 1.96
N MET A 348 -24.27 1.47 1.21
CA MET A 348 -24.48 1.05 -0.17
C MET A 348 -25.50 -0.09 -0.28
N ILE A 349 -25.40 -1.11 0.58
CA ILE A 349 -26.35 -2.24 0.60
C ILE A 349 -27.76 -1.74 0.97
N LYS A 350 -27.89 -0.84 1.95
CA LYS A 350 -29.18 -0.25 2.38
C LYS A 350 -29.92 0.42 1.21
N LYS A 351 -29.20 1.07 0.30
CA LYS A 351 -29.77 1.72 -0.90
C LYS A 351 -30.27 0.75 -1.96
N GLN A 352 -29.87 -0.53 -1.91
CA GLN A 352 -30.30 -1.57 -2.86
C GLN A 352 -31.43 -2.45 -2.31
N VAL A 353 -31.63 -2.43 -0.99
CA VAL A 353 -32.68 -3.21 -0.28
C VAL A 353 -34.01 -2.44 -0.21
N ASN A 354 -33.93 -1.11 -0.17
CA ASN A 354 -35.07 -0.20 -0.30
C ASN A 354 -35.28 0.20 -1.75
#